data_AF-A0A2Z3GK72-F1
#
_entry.id   AF-A0A2Z3GK72-F1
#
_cell.length_a   1.000
_cell.length_b   1.000
_cell.length_c   1.000
_cell.angle_alpha   90.00
_cell.angle_beta   90.00
_cell.angle_gamma   90.00
#
_symmetry.space_group_name_H-M   'P 1'
#
loop_
_entity.id
_entity.type
_entity.pdbx_description
1 polymer ?
#
loop_
_entity_poly.entity_id
_entity_poly.type
_entity_poly.pdbx_seq_one_letter_code
_entity_poly.pdbx_strand_id
1 'polypeptide(L)'
;MSNVKLPTPVPVQLFARCVNAEHRPADYIGDWPAAGRVYPVRVLPHVRTGEPQVHVLGFHAERPYGAFAPHRFEQVAELWLN
;
A
#
# COMPACT_ATOMS: atom_id res chain seq x y z
N MET A 1 5.72 0.68 35.11
CA MET A 1 4.85 0.45 33.94
C MET A 1 4.78 1.75 33.16
N SER A 2 5.18 1.76 31.89
CA SER A 2 5.15 2.97 31.06
C SER A 2 3.71 3.37 30.78
N ASN A 3 3.33 4.62 31.10
CA ASN A 3 2.00 5.20 30.85
C ASN A 3 1.83 5.72 29.40
N VAL A 4 2.75 5.38 28.50
CA VAL A 4 2.70 5.85 27.11
C VAL A 4 1.61 5.10 26.35
N LYS A 5 0.51 5.79 26.04
CA LYS A 5 -0.49 5.34 25.06
C LYS A 5 -0.08 5.84 23.68
N LEU A 6 0.18 4.93 22.75
CA LEU A 6 0.37 5.30 21.35
C LEU A 6 -0.95 5.80 20.75
N PRO A 7 -0.91 6.75 19.79
CA PRO A 7 -2.09 7.12 19.02
C PRO A 7 -2.65 5.89 18.28
N THR A 8 -3.97 5.86 18.07
CA THR A 8 -4.62 4.87 17.21
C THR A 8 -5.31 5.58 16.05
N PRO A 9 -4.95 5.29 14.78
CA PRO A 9 -3.88 4.39 14.39
C PRO A 9 -2.49 4.91 14.78
N VAL A 10 -1.55 3.97 14.95
CA VAL A 10 -0.15 4.30 15.21
C VAL A 10 0.34 5.21 14.07
N PRO A 11 1.07 6.30 14.36
CA PRO A 11 1.45 7.28 13.35
C PRO A 11 2.64 6.75 12.56
N VAL A 12 2.46 5.68 11.79
CA VAL A 12 3.49 5.09 10.93
C VAL A 12 3.15 5.31 9.46
N GLN A 13 4.18 5.60 8.66
CA GLN A 13 4.13 5.60 7.21
C GLN A 13 4.98 4.46 6.68
N LEU A 14 4.37 3.56 5.91
CA LEU A 14 5.08 2.48 5.24
C LEU A 14 5.56 2.93 3.87
N PHE A 15 6.73 2.46 3.47
CA PHE A 15 7.24 2.57 2.12
C PHE A 15 7.51 1.18 1.57
N ALA A 16 7.05 0.93 0.35
CA ALA A 16 7.26 -0.35 -0.32
C ALA A 16 7.76 -0.15 -1.75
N ARG A 17 8.67 -1.01 -2.17
CA ARG A 17 9.19 -1.09 -3.52
C ARG A 17 8.30 -2.00 -4.35
N CYS A 18 7.89 -1.56 -5.54
CA CYS A 18 7.24 -2.45 -6.50
C CYS A 18 8.27 -3.44 -7.04
N VAL A 19 8.04 -4.73 -6.80
CA VAL A 19 8.88 -5.84 -7.30
C VAL A 19 8.25 -6.56 -8.49
N ASN A 20 6.93 -6.41 -8.68
CA ASN A 20 6.22 -6.98 -9.83
C ASN A 20 5.16 -5.99 -10.36
N ALA A 21 5.47 -5.37 -11.50
CA ALA A 21 4.60 -4.44 -12.23
C ALA A 21 3.91 -5.09 -13.44
N GLU A 22 4.00 -6.41 -13.61
CA GLU A 22 3.48 -7.11 -14.78
C GLU A 22 1.95 -7.28 -14.73
N HIS A 23 1.35 -7.71 -15.84
CA HIS A 23 -0.07 -8.05 -15.92
C HIS A 23 -0.99 -6.89 -15.50
N ARG A 24 -0.73 -5.68 -15.99
CA ARG A 24 -1.68 -4.57 -15.93
C ARG A 24 -2.96 -4.98 -16.69
N PRO A 25 -4.15 -4.99 -16.06
CA PRO A 25 -5.39 -5.31 -16.76
C PRO A 25 -5.61 -4.34 -17.93
N ALA A 26 -6.12 -4.85 -19.05
CA ALA A 26 -6.32 -4.05 -20.26
C ALA A 26 -7.36 -2.93 -20.08
N ASP A 27 -8.33 -3.15 -19.19
CA ASP A 27 -9.39 -2.23 -18.79
C ASP A 27 -9.00 -1.35 -17.58
N TYR A 28 -7.75 -1.40 -17.12
CA TYR A 28 -7.30 -0.63 -15.97
C TYR A 28 -7.13 0.86 -16.30
N ILE A 29 -7.96 1.69 -15.68
CA ILE A 29 -7.88 3.16 -15.76
C ILE A 29 -7.32 3.70 -14.45
N GLY A 30 -6.13 4.30 -14.51
CA GLY A 30 -5.43 4.84 -13.36
C GLY A 30 -3.90 4.73 -13.45
N ASP A 31 -3.27 5.11 -12.34
CA ASP A 31 -1.85 4.99 -12.08
C ASP A 31 -1.46 3.53 -11.82
N TRP A 32 -0.39 3.09 -12.48
CA TRP A 32 0.14 1.75 -12.31
C TRP A 32 1.57 1.83 -11.76
N PRO A 33 1.94 0.98 -10.79
CA PRO A 33 3.28 1.03 -10.21
C PRO A 33 4.33 0.60 -11.24
N ALA A 34 5.51 1.18 -11.16
CA ALA A 34 6.67 0.81 -11.97
C ALA A 34 7.64 -0.03 -11.14
N ALA A 35 8.14 -1.11 -11.73
CA ALA A 35 9.10 -2.00 -11.09
C ALA A 35 10.34 -1.23 -10.61
N GLY A 36 10.82 -1.55 -9.41
CA GLY A 36 11.96 -0.90 -8.75
C GLY A 36 11.64 0.43 -8.07
N ARG A 37 10.51 1.08 -8.35
CA ARG A 37 10.13 2.34 -7.69
C ARG A 37 9.59 2.09 -6.28
N VAL A 38 9.96 2.99 -5.37
CA VAL A 38 9.48 3.02 -3.97
C VAL A 38 8.32 4.00 -3.85
N TYR A 39 7.28 3.58 -3.15
CA TYR A 39 6.08 4.37 -2.94
C TYR A 39 5.69 4.42 -1.46
N PRO A 40 5.11 5.53 -0.97
CA PRO A 40 4.37 5.51 0.27
C PRO A 40 3.12 4.64 0.11
N VAL A 41 2.88 3.72 1.05
CA VAL A 41 1.75 2.78 0.97
C VAL A 41 0.97 2.70 2.28
N ARG A 42 -0.25 2.18 2.19
CA ARG A 42 -1.02 1.63 3.32
C ARG A 42 -1.39 0.19 3.01
N VAL A 43 -1.27 -0.68 4.01
CA VAL A 43 -1.77 -2.06 3.92
C VAL A 43 -3.08 -2.12 4.69
N LEU A 44 -4.17 -2.42 3.99
CA LEU A 44 -5.51 -2.53 4.58
C LEU A 44 -6.10 -3.90 4.24
N PRO A 45 -6.91 -4.49 5.14
CA PRO A 45 -7.62 -5.71 4.83
C PRO A 45 -8.71 -5.45 3.79
N HIS A 46 -8.83 -6.35 2.81
CA HIS A 46 -9.94 -6.35 1.87
C HIS A 46 -11.28 -6.55 2.60
N VAL A 47 -12.28 -5.73 2.29
CA VAL A 47 -13.55 -5.67 3.05
C VAL A 47 -14.30 -7.00 3.10
N ARG A 48 -14.19 -7.84 2.05
CA ARG A 48 -14.91 -9.12 1.97
C ARG A 48 -14.08 -10.33 2.38
N THR A 49 -12.79 -10.35 2.03
CA THR A 49 -11.94 -11.53 2.21
C THR A 49 -10.99 -11.40 3.41
N GLY A 50 -10.82 -10.19 3.95
CA GLY A 50 -9.84 -9.91 5.01
C GLY A 50 -8.38 -9.96 4.55
N GLU A 51 -8.11 -10.38 3.32
CA GLU A 51 -6.76 -10.48 2.78
C GLU A 51 -6.09 -9.11 2.69
N PRO A 52 -4.78 -9.01 2.98
CA PRO A 52 -4.08 -7.74 2.90
C PRO A 52 -4.05 -7.20 1.46
N GLN A 53 -4.28 -5.91 1.31
CA GLN A 53 -4.16 -5.18 0.05
C GLN A 53 -3.29 -3.94 0.23
N VAL A 54 -2.46 -3.67 -0.77
CA VAL A 54 -1.54 -2.54 -0.78
C VAL A 54 -2.19 -1.37 -1.52
N HIS A 55 -2.40 -0.27 -0.82
CA HIS A 55 -2.83 1.00 -1.39
C HIS A 55 -1.62 1.91 -1.55
N VAL A 56 -1.29 2.28 -2.78
CA VAL A 56 -0.26 3.28 -3.05
C VAL A 56 -0.84 4.66 -2.79
N LEU A 57 -0.24 5.42 -1.88
CA LEU A 57 -0.72 6.75 -1.54
C LEU A 57 -0.42 7.74 -2.67
N GLY A 58 -1.43 8.50 -3.07
CA GLY A 58 -1.35 9.46 -4.17
C GLY A 58 -1.68 8.88 -5.55
N PHE A 59 -1.89 7.56 -5.67
CA PHE A 59 -2.38 6.97 -6.91
C PHE A 59 -3.86 7.25 -7.12
N HIS A 60 -4.21 7.59 -8.35
CA HIS A 60 -5.58 7.60 -8.84
C HIS A 60 -5.89 6.29 -9.56
N ALA A 61 -7.08 5.73 -9.33
CA ALA A 61 -7.60 4.63 -10.12
C ALA A 61 -9.13 4.66 -10.10
N GLU A 62 -9.74 4.34 -11.25
CA GLU A 62 -11.19 4.21 -11.35
C GLU A 62 -11.66 2.88 -10.78
N ARG A 63 -12.88 2.87 -10.24
CA ARG A 63 -13.50 1.64 -9.72
C ARG A 63 -13.54 0.56 -10.83
N PRO A 64 -13.33 -0.72 -10.48
CA PRO A 64 -13.20 -1.27 -9.13
C PRO A 64 -11.77 -1.24 -8.56
N TYR A 65 -10.82 -0.67 -9.28
CA TYR A 65 -9.40 -0.80 -8.98
C TYR A 65 -8.96 0.30 -8.01
N GLY A 66 -8.48 -0.07 -6.83
CA GLY A 66 -7.97 0.91 -5.85
C GLY A 66 -6.90 0.36 -4.92
N ALA A 67 -6.49 -0.89 -5.12
CA ALA A 67 -5.51 -1.58 -4.31
C ALA A 67 -4.82 -2.68 -5.13
N PHE A 68 -3.65 -3.10 -4.68
CA PHE A 68 -2.81 -4.09 -5.33
C PHE A 68 -2.57 -5.29 -4.42
N ALA A 69 -2.30 -6.44 -5.04
CA ALA A 69 -1.93 -7.65 -4.30
C ALA A 69 -0.58 -7.47 -3.58
N PRO A 70 -0.41 -7.98 -2.35
CA PRO A 70 0.80 -7.81 -1.54
C PRO A 70 2.08 -8.27 -2.23
N HIS A 71 2.04 -9.40 -2.95
CA HIS A 71 3.22 -9.98 -3.61
C HIS A 71 3.85 -9.07 -4.69
N ARG A 72 3.15 -7.99 -5.10
CA ARG A 72 3.70 -7.00 -6.03
C ARG A 72 4.66 -6.02 -5.37
N PHE A 73 4.69 -5.99 -4.04
CA PHE A 73 5.42 -5.01 -3.26
C PHE A 73 6.25 -5.67 -2.16
N GLU A 74 7.42 -5.10 -1.91
CA GLU A 74 8.30 -5.45 -0.80
C GLU A 74 8.45 -4.22 0.10
N GLN A 75 8.13 -4.34 1.39
CA GLN A 75 8.31 -3.22 2.34
C GLN A 75 9.80 -2.93 2.49
N VAL A 76 10.19 -1.66 2.32
CA VAL A 76 11.59 -1.22 2.39
C VAL A 76 11.87 -0.28 3.55
N ALA A 77 10.84 0.41 4.06
CA ALA A 77 10.97 1.24 5.24
C ALA A 77 9.65 1.38 5.97
N GLU A 78 9.74 1.59 7.28
CA GLU A 78 8.68 2.08 8.14
C GLU A 78 9.19 3.36 8.80
N LEU A 79 8.44 4.45 8.64
CA LEU A 79 8.76 5.74 9.25
C LEU A 79 7.73 6.04 10.33
N TRP A 80 8.20 6.27 11.55
CA TRP A 80 7.39 6.81 12.62
C TRP A 80 7.24 8.31 12.40
N LEU A 81 5.99 8.76 12.34
CA LEU A 81 5.61 10.15 12.23
C LEU A 81 5.42 10.68 13.65
N ASN A 82 6.05 11.82 13.95
CA ASN A 82 6.33 12.39 15.29
C ASN A 82 7.58 11.81 15.96
#